data_AF-A0A968ZCQ6-F1
#
_entry.id   AF-A0A968ZCQ6-F1
#
_cell.length_a   1.000
_cell.length_b   1.000
_cell.length_c   1.000
_cell.angle_alpha   90.00
_cell.angle_beta   90.00
_cell.angle_gamma   90.00
#
_symmetry.space_group_name_H-M   'P 1'
#
loop_
_entity.id
_entity.type
_entity.pdbx_description
1 polymer ?
#
loop_
_entity_poly.entity_id
_entity_poly.type
_entity_poly.pdbx_seq_one_letter_code
_entity_poly.pdbx_strand_id
1 'polypeptide(L)'
;MTVLYEDFYVTCDEDAITINGYYIPMGSLRIPYQSIKKYREEKLNFWQEGLRIWGMGLSPYWFHFDPLRPTKTKCIILDRGEMIKSVITPADHNKVLQILQERVPLPRLEL
;
A
#
# COMPACT_ATOMS: atom_id res chain seq x y z
N MET A 1 -11.79 4.00 17.05
CA MET A 1 -11.29 3.74 15.68
C MET A 1 -12.28 2.81 15.01
N THR A 2 -13.01 3.28 14.00
CA THR A 2 -13.89 2.40 13.22
C THR A 2 -13.08 1.74 12.12
N VAL A 3 -13.07 0.41 12.08
CA VAL A 3 -12.40 -0.34 11.00
C VAL A 3 -13.30 -0.32 9.77
N LEU A 4 -12.75 0.14 8.64
CA LEU A 4 -13.43 0.21 7.34
C LEU A 4 -13.16 -1.03 6.48
N TYR A 5 -11.98 -1.63 6.69
CA TYR A 5 -11.52 -2.83 6.03
C TYR A 5 -10.37 -3.46 6.81
N GLU A 6 -10.28 -4.78 6.86
CA GLU A 6 -9.16 -5.50 7.44
C GLU A 6 -8.93 -6.84 6.74
N ASP A 7 -7.66 -7.12 6.43
CA ASP A 7 -7.16 -8.44 6.08
C ASP A 7 -5.81 -8.70 6.76
N PHE A 8 -5.17 -9.84 6.44
CA PHE A 8 -3.89 -10.20 7.03
C PHE A 8 -2.75 -9.18 6.77
N TYR A 9 -2.78 -8.50 5.63
CA TYR A 9 -1.74 -7.59 5.15
C TYR A 9 -2.04 -6.11 5.44
N VAL A 10 -3.32 -5.73 5.52
CA VAL A 10 -3.75 -4.33 5.54
C VAL A 10 -4.97 -4.14 6.44
N THR A 11 -4.90 -3.11 7.29
CA THR A 11 -6.07 -2.59 8.04
C THR A 11 -6.30 -1.13 7.65
N CYS A 12 -7.50 -0.79 7.22
CA CYS A 12 -7.93 0.58 6.98
C CYS A 12 -8.94 0.99 8.05
N ASP A 13 -8.65 2.08 8.76
CA ASP A 13 -9.60 2.73 9.65
C ASP A 13 -9.97 4.12 9.13
N GLU A 14 -10.54 4.97 9.96
CA GLU A 14 -11.00 6.29 9.53
C GLU A 14 -9.85 7.27 9.23
N ASP A 15 -8.67 7.05 9.81
CA ASP A 15 -7.58 8.02 9.82
C ASP A 15 -6.37 7.54 9.00
N ALA A 16 -6.18 6.23 8.89
CA ALA A 16 -4.98 5.67 8.30
C ALA A 16 -5.19 4.29 7.67
N ILE A 17 -4.21 3.94 6.83
CA ILE A 17 -3.93 2.57 6.42
C ILE A 17 -2.74 2.04 7.21
N THR A 18 -2.90 0.86 7.80
CA THR A 18 -1.85 0.10 8.48
C THR A 18 -1.43 -1.05 7.59
N ILE A 19 -0.14 -1.16 7.31
CA ILE A 19 0.46 -2.23 6.51
C ILE A 19 1.14 -3.20 7.46
N ASN A 20 0.61 -4.42 7.55
CA ASN A 20 1.15 -5.50 8.36
C ASN A 20 2.33 -6.19 7.65
N GLY A 21 3.24 -6.79 8.42
CA GLY A 21 4.43 -7.43 7.85
C GLY A 21 5.36 -6.45 7.12
N TYR A 22 5.32 -5.16 7.49
CA TYR A 22 6.17 -4.15 6.88
C TYR A 22 7.63 -4.30 7.33
N TYR A 23 7.82 -4.58 8.62
CA TYR A 23 9.10 -4.90 9.24
C TYR A 23 9.07 -6.34 9.76
N ILE A 24 10.05 -7.16 9.40
CA ILE A 24 10.20 -8.53 9.92
C ILE A 24 11.19 -8.53 11.11
N PRO A 25 10.97 -9.36 12.15
CA PRO A 25 10.01 -10.46 12.25
C PRO A 25 8.58 -10.05 12.64
N MET A 26 8.39 -8.95 13.37
CA MET A 26 7.08 -8.39 13.71
C MET A 26 7.12 -6.87 13.54
N GLY A 27 6.16 -6.33 12.80
CA GLY A 27 6.01 -4.88 12.68
C GLY A 27 5.07 -4.46 11.56
N SER A 28 4.41 -3.34 11.81
CA SER A 28 3.50 -2.69 10.87
C SER A 28 3.96 -1.27 10.60
N LEU A 29 3.62 -0.75 9.43
CA LEU A 29 3.72 0.68 9.14
C LEU A 29 2.32 1.27 9.10
N ARG A 30 2.04 2.23 9.98
CA ARG A 30 0.80 3.03 9.92
C ARG A 30 1.04 4.29 9.12
N ILE A 31 0.20 4.55 8.12
CA ILE A 31 0.28 5.69 7.23
C ILE A 31 -1.04 6.48 7.31
N PRO A 32 -1.05 7.67 7.95
CA PRO A 32 -2.22 8.55 7.92
C PRO A 32 -2.59 8.94 6.49
N TYR A 33 -3.87 8.94 6.15
CA TYR A 33 -4.30 9.27 4.77
C TYR A 33 -3.86 10.66 4.33
N GLN A 34 -3.83 11.62 5.26
CA GLN A 34 -3.36 12.99 5.01
C GLN A 34 -1.87 13.08 4.62
N SER A 35 -1.08 12.06 4.95
CA SER A 35 0.34 11.98 4.57
C SER A 35 0.54 11.40 3.17
N ILE A 36 -0.46 10.73 2.60
CA ILE A 36 -0.38 10.15 1.26
C ILE A 36 -0.57 11.27 0.25
N LYS A 37 0.46 11.52 -0.57
CA LYS A 37 0.43 12.53 -1.63
C LYS A 37 -0.16 11.99 -2.92
N LYS A 38 0.15 10.74 -3.24
CA LYS A 38 -0.37 10.03 -4.41
C LYS A 38 -0.52 8.55 -4.08
N TYR A 39 -1.49 7.90 -4.71
CA TYR A 39 -1.56 6.46 -4.79
C TYR A 39 -1.91 6.05 -6.22
N ARG A 40 -1.52 4.84 -6.63
CA ARG A 40 -1.88 4.29 -7.94
C ARG A 40 -1.98 2.77 -7.92
N GLU A 41 -2.86 2.24 -8.77
CA GLU A 41 -2.90 0.83 -9.12
C GLU A 41 -1.82 0.52 -10.16
N GLU A 42 -1.10 -0.58 -10.00
CA GLU A 42 -0.14 -1.10 -10.98
C GLU A 42 -0.34 -2.60 -11.22
N LYS A 43 -0.01 -3.06 -12.42
CA LYS A 43 -0.01 -4.50 -12.76
C LYS A 43 1.32 -5.13 -12.34
N LEU A 44 1.27 -6.17 -11.53
CA LEU A 44 2.47 -6.89 -11.05
C LEU A 44 3.21 -7.62 -12.18
N ASN A 45 2.46 -8.13 -13.17
CA ASN A 45 3.03 -8.96 -14.25
C ASN A 45 4.01 -8.20 -15.16
N PHE A 46 3.98 -6.87 -15.16
CA PHE A 46 4.90 -6.02 -15.93
C PHE A 46 6.06 -5.47 -15.07
N TRP A 47 6.11 -5.85 -13.79
CA TRP A 47 7.12 -5.40 -12.84
C TRP A 47 8.07 -6.54 -12.51
N GLN A 48 9.33 -6.41 -12.92
CA GLN A 48 10.38 -7.40 -12.62
C GLN A 48 10.54 -7.65 -11.11
N GLU A 49 10.28 -6.62 -10.28
CA GLU A 49 10.30 -6.73 -8.82
C GLU A 49 8.95 -7.16 -8.22
N GLY A 50 7.89 -7.27 -9.02
CA GLY A 50 6.53 -7.57 -8.56
C GLY A 50 6.34 -8.96 -7.94
N LEU A 51 7.27 -9.89 -8.18
CA LEU A 51 7.27 -11.23 -7.59
C LEU A 51 7.98 -11.30 -6.23
N ARG A 52 8.64 -10.23 -5.80
CA ARG A 52 9.32 -10.17 -4.50
C ARG A 52 8.30 -10.37 -3.39
N ILE A 53 8.60 -11.23 -2.41
CA ILE A 53 7.68 -11.49 -1.29
C ILE A 53 7.82 -10.48 -0.15
N TRP A 54 8.96 -9.80 -0.01
CA TRP A 54 9.20 -8.75 1.00
C TRP A 54 10.43 -7.88 0.69
N GLY A 55 10.45 -6.65 1.21
CA GLY A 55 11.59 -5.73 1.18
C GLY A 55 11.66 -4.92 -0.10
N MET A 56 12.85 -4.42 -0.44
CA MET A 56 13.10 -3.55 -1.59
C MET A 56 14.14 -4.18 -2.52
N GLY A 57 14.01 -3.91 -3.82
CA GLY A 57 14.98 -4.29 -4.85
C GLY A 57 15.94 -3.16 -5.20
N LEU A 58 16.19 -2.99 -6.50
CA LEU A 58 16.99 -1.87 -7.03
C LEU A 58 16.13 -0.60 -7.19
N SER A 59 14.82 -0.77 -7.32
CA SER A 59 13.85 0.32 -7.38
C SER A 59 13.42 0.72 -5.96
N PRO A 60 13.05 1.98 -5.71
CA PRO A 60 12.69 2.48 -4.38
C PRO A 60 11.25 2.08 -3.99
N TYR A 61 10.92 0.80 -4.12
CA TYR A 61 9.61 0.22 -3.84
C TYR A 61 9.75 -0.81 -2.72
N TRP A 62 9.14 -0.51 -1.57
CA TRP A 62 9.17 -1.36 -0.40
C TRP A 62 7.91 -2.22 -0.33
N PHE A 63 8.09 -3.53 -0.41
CA PHE A 63 7.03 -4.52 -0.33
C PHE A 63 6.91 -5.05 1.09
N HIS A 64 5.70 -5.06 1.64
CA HIS A 64 5.38 -5.79 2.87
C HIS A 64 5.48 -7.32 2.64
N PHE A 65 5.44 -8.11 3.71
CA PHE A 65 5.57 -9.56 3.62
C PHE A 65 4.28 -10.18 3.10
N ASP A 66 4.35 -10.77 1.91
CA ASP A 66 3.25 -11.46 1.25
C ASP A 66 3.78 -12.67 0.46
N PRO A 67 3.74 -13.88 1.04
CA PRO A 67 4.21 -15.09 0.36
C PRO A 67 3.32 -15.49 -0.82
N LEU A 68 2.09 -14.97 -0.87
CA LEU A 68 1.13 -15.23 -1.95
C LEU A 68 1.21 -14.17 -3.05
N ARG A 69 2.09 -13.16 -2.95
CA ARG A 69 2.22 -12.11 -3.97
C ARG A 69 2.41 -12.64 -5.40
N PRO A 70 3.18 -13.71 -5.65
CA PRO A 70 3.33 -14.26 -7.00
C PRO A 70 2.03 -14.72 -7.66
N THR A 71 0.95 -14.96 -6.89
CA THR A 71 -0.37 -15.33 -7.44
C THR A 71 -1.26 -14.12 -7.72
N LYS A 72 -0.83 -12.91 -7.36
CA LYS A 72 -1.60 -11.66 -7.51
C LYS A 72 -1.18 -10.94 -8.78
N THR A 73 -2.14 -10.28 -9.43
CA THR A 73 -1.91 -9.59 -10.71
C THR A 73 -1.77 -8.07 -10.58
N LYS A 74 -2.13 -7.51 -9.43
CA LYS A 74 -2.18 -6.06 -9.19
C LYS A 74 -1.66 -5.70 -7.80
N CYS A 75 -1.13 -4.49 -7.67
CA CYS A 75 -0.73 -3.88 -6.40
C CYS A 75 -1.14 -2.40 -6.33
N ILE A 76 -1.15 -1.86 -5.13
CA ILE A 76 -1.35 -0.42 -4.89
C ILE A 76 -0.03 0.14 -4.38
N ILE A 77 0.41 1.24 -4.99
CA ILE A 77 1.61 1.96 -4.58
C ILE A 77 1.18 3.21 -3.83
N LEU A 78 1.68 3.37 -2.60
CA LEU A 78 1.47 4.54 -1.76
C LEU A 78 2.72 5.42 -1.80
N ASP A 79 2.53 6.68 -2.18
CA ASP A 79 3.57 7.69 -2.26
C ASP A 79 3.30 8.81 -1.25
N ARG A 80 4.19 8.97 -0.28
CA ARG A 80 4.11 9.99 0.78
C ARG A 80 4.90 11.26 0.44
N GLY A 81 5.44 11.36 -0.77
CA GLY A 81 6.40 12.40 -1.17
C GLY A 81 7.86 12.06 -0.80
N GLU A 82 8.11 10.83 -0.38
CA GLU A 82 9.43 10.33 -0.01
C GLU A 82 10.04 9.51 -1.16
N MET A 83 11.36 9.24 -1.07
CA MET A 83 12.05 8.43 -2.06
C MET A 83 11.44 7.02 -2.15
N ILE A 84 11.27 6.37 -1.00
CA ILE A 84 10.76 5.00 -0.88
C ILE A 84 9.24 5.02 -0.87
N LYS A 85 8.62 4.20 -1.72
CA LYS A 85 7.17 4.06 -1.86
C LYS A 85 6.73 2.69 -1.35
N SER A 86 5.70 2.66 -0.52
CA SER A 86 5.18 1.40 0.02
C SER A 86 4.28 0.73 -1.02
N VAL A 87 4.48 -0.57 -1.24
CA VAL A 87 3.69 -1.38 -2.16
C VAL A 87 2.86 -2.39 -1.37
N ILE A 88 1.55 -2.34 -1.56
CA ILE A 88 0.58 -3.21 -0.88
C ILE A 88 -0.21 -4.07 -1.87
N THR A 89 -0.62 -5.24 -1.38
CA THR A 89 -1.33 -6.27 -2.14
C THR A 89 -2.45 -6.83 -1.25
N PRO A 90 -3.43 -6.00 -0.86
CA PRO A 90 -4.55 -6.44 -0.02
C PRO A 90 -5.34 -7.57 -0.70
N ALA A 91 -6.06 -8.35 0.10
CA ALA A 91 -6.92 -9.42 -0.37
C ALA A 91 -8.08 -8.89 -1.24
N ASP A 92 -8.76 -7.83 -0.80
CA ASP A 92 -9.73 -7.07 -1.60
C ASP A 92 -9.10 -5.78 -2.13
N HIS A 93 -8.53 -5.90 -3.33
CA HIS A 93 -7.87 -4.80 -4.02
C HIS A 93 -8.78 -3.59 -4.25
N ASN A 94 -10.01 -3.83 -4.70
CA ASN A 94 -10.94 -2.77 -5.09
C ASN A 94 -11.46 -2.03 -3.86
N LYS A 95 -11.74 -2.75 -2.76
CA LYS A 95 -12.20 -2.13 -1.52
C LYS A 95 -11.16 -1.17 -0.94
N VAL A 96 -9.89 -1.55 -0.94
CA VAL A 96 -8.81 -0.67 -0.45
C VAL A 96 -8.62 0.53 -1.36
N LEU A 97 -8.68 0.35 -2.69
CA LEU A 97 -8.65 1.46 -3.66
C LEU A 97 -9.79 2.46 -3.42
N GLN A 98 -11.01 1.97 -3.20
CA GLN A 98 -12.16 2.83 -2.90
C GLN A 98 -11.93 3.64 -1.62
N ILE A 99 -11.43 3.01 -0.54
CA ILE A 99 -11.12 3.71 0.70
C ILE A 99 -10.05 4.79 0.47
N LEU A 100 -9.00 4.48 -0.29
CA LEU A 100 -7.97 5.48 -0.63
C LEU A 100 -8.56 6.64 -1.43
N GLN A 101 -9.48 6.38 -2.35
CA GLN A 101 -10.18 7.41 -3.11
C GLN A 101 -11.04 8.33 -2.24
N GLU A 102 -11.70 7.78 -1.23
CA GLU A 102 -12.55 8.56 -0.32
C GLU A 102 -11.74 9.34 0.73
N ARG A 103 -10.57 8.83 1.14
CA ARG A 103 -9.84 9.33 2.31
C ARG A 103 -8.56 10.10 2.02
N VAL A 104 -7.89 9.79 0.91
CA VAL A 104 -6.66 10.52 0.54
C VAL A 104 -7.06 11.88 -0.03
N PRO A 105 -6.55 13.00 0.53
CA PRO A 105 -6.87 14.32 0.03
C PRO A 105 -6.49 14.47 -1.45
N LEU A 106 -7.40 15.03 -2.25
CA LEU A 106 -7.05 15.43 -3.61
C LEU A 106 -5.95 16.49 -3.57
N PRO A 107 -5.00 16.50 -4.54
CA PRO A 107 -4.01 17.55 -4.62
C PRO A 107 -4.74 18.90 -4.69
N ARG A 108 -4.45 19.77 -3.71
CA ARG A 108 -4.92 21.15 -3.73
C ARG A 108 -4.23 21.81 -4.92
N LEU A 109 -4.98 22.11 -5.96
CA LEU A 109 -4.49 22.96 -7.04
C LEU A 109 -4.21 24.33 -6.41
N GLU A 110 -2.94 24.69 -6.26
CA GLU A 110 -2.58 26.06 -5.93
C GLU A 110 -2.82 26.89 -7.21
N LEU A 111 -3.84 27.75 -7.15
CA LEU A 111 -4.17 28.73 -8.20
C LEU A 111 -3.20 29.90 -8.17
#